data_AF-A0A7V9RAQ0-F1
#
_entry.id   AF-A0A7V9RAQ0-F1
#
_cell.length_a   1.000
_cell.length_b   1.000
_cell.length_c   1.000
_cell.angle_alpha   90.00
_cell.angle_beta   90.00
_cell.angle_gamma   90.00
#
_symmetry.space_group_name_H-M   'P 1'
#
loop_
_entity.id
_entity.type
_entity.pdbx_description
1 polymer ?
#
loop_
_entity_poly.entity_id
_entity_poly.type
_entity_poly.pdbx_seq_one_letter_code
_entity_poly.pdbx_strand_id
1 'polypeptide(L)'
;MEAPHLRRRLHGSARIRRCRYVSTLASVAAHPLHRALGLTDEENDRIRGLLGRDPNDFELAVFSVLWSEHCAYKHSALLLRRFPTDGGGVLQGPGENAGVVDVGGGEAVAFKVESHNHPSAVEPFQGAATGVGGILRDVVAMGARPIALLDGLRFGSAGWDFGRAVGGIGHYGNCLAGDERVIFRNSGKVREATIADLAEDRGPATPDAEWTAAPNRPFQLLSLDPESHEPIWSDVHRIFKRSAKGLLRIRASLGRELTVTTDHPVVIWESGRLVHRPASSLAPGDRLPLIASLPSSEAAASAIDLIDALDEPSIVQLPANWSPSNDVRTALIQLMPRADARHYWLNRRELPAWAFTAIEDLIAVPRNELRLRLEGPRSTSIPAVFPWTPATARLIGYYLSEGCCSRNGSTYKIVWTFGRSG
;
A
#
# COMPACT_ATOMS: atom_id res chain seq x y z
N MET A 1 -24.69 40.17 56.96
CA MET A 1 -24.60 38.79 56.46
C MET A 1 -23.81 38.86 55.15
N GLU A 2 -22.49 38.99 55.13
CA GLU A 2 -21.43 38.09 55.67
C GLU A 2 -21.77 36.62 55.41
N ALA A 3 -20.95 35.86 54.66
CA ALA A 3 -19.57 35.49 55.01
C ALA A 3 -18.65 35.22 53.76
N PRO A 4 -17.34 34.86 53.90
CA PRO A 4 -16.22 35.62 53.29
C PRO A 4 -15.16 34.81 52.50
N HIS A 5 -14.24 35.56 51.89
CA HIS A 5 -12.81 35.31 51.54
C HIS A 5 -12.18 33.89 51.52
N LEU A 6 -11.37 33.63 50.47
CA LEU A 6 -9.93 33.41 50.68
C LEU A 6 -9.07 33.85 49.47
N ARG A 7 -8.15 34.79 49.73
CA ARG A 7 -7.07 35.22 48.85
C ARG A 7 -5.95 34.17 48.83
N ARG A 8 -5.33 33.93 47.67
CA ARG A 8 -3.91 33.53 47.61
C ARG A 8 -3.12 34.61 46.88
N ARG A 9 -2.20 35.26 47.62
CA ARG A 9 -1.11 36.06 47.08
C ARG A 9 -0.11 35.11 46.40
N LEU A 10 0.35 35.47 45.22
CA LEU A 10 1.68 35.10 44.74
C LEU A 10 2.44 36.39 44.48
N HIS A 11 3.41 36.67 45.35
CA HIS A 11 4.49 37.60 45.08
C HIS A 11 5.50 36.90 44.16
N GLY A 12 5.84 37.54 43.05
CA GLY A 12 6.85 37.05 42.12
C GLY A 12 7.07 38.04 40.99
N SER A 13 8.06 38.92 41.17
CA SER A 13 8.50 39.93 40.21
C SER A 13 8.99 39.28 38.90
N ALA A 14 8.25 39.47 37.82
CA ALA A 14 8.76 39.37 36.46
C ALA A 14 8.48 40.69 35.73
N ARG A 15 9.53 41.50 35.54
CA ARG A 15 9.49 42.70 34.71
C ARG A 15 9.21 42.31 33.27
N ILE A 16 7.95 42.41 32.84
CA ILE A 16 7.59 42.38 31.41
C ILE A 16 8.11 43.69 30.80
N ARG A 17 9.20 43.60 30.03
CA ARG A 17 9.63 44.70 29.16
C ARG A 17 8.53 44.91 28.11
N ARG A 18 7.73 45.96 28.27
CA ARG A 18 6.82 46.44 27.21
C ARG A 18 7.66 46.83 26.00
N CYS A 19 7.57 46.04 24.94
CA CYS A 19 8.12 46.41 23.63
C CYS A 19 7.33 47.62 23.13
N ARG A 20 8.00 48.78 23.01
CA ARG A 20 7.47 49.99 22.37
C ARG A 20 7.63 49.89 20.85
N TYR A 21 6.81 49.09 20.20
CA TYR A 21 6.53 49.15 18.76
C TYR A 21 5.13 48.53 18.66
N VAL A 22 4.04 49.26 18.41
CA VAL A 22 3.66 49.91 17.17
C VAL A 22 2.60 50.96 17.54
N SER A 23 2.81 52.24 17.21
CA SER A 23 1.81 53.31 17.43
C SER A 23 1.39 54.02 16.14
N THR A 24 1.58 53.37 14.98
CA THR A 24 1.10 53.87 13.70
C THR A 24 0.73 52.68 12.82
N LEU A 25 -0.54 52.29 12.88
CA LEU A 25 -1.15 51.49 11.82
C LEU A 25 -1.54 52.46 10.71
N ALA A 26 -0.89 52.36 9.54
CA ALA A 26 -1.34 53.06 8.35
C ALA A 26 -2.63 52.39 7.84
N SER A 27 -3.67 53.18 7.57
CA SER A 27 -4.86 52.66 6.90
C SER A 27 -4.51 52.25 5.46
N VAL A 28 -4.83 51.02 5.07
CA VAL A 28 -4.75 50.61 3.67
C VAL A 28 -5.73 51.47 2.88
N ALA A 29 -5.24 52.17 1.84
CA ALA A 29 -6.10 52.92 0.93
C ALA A 29 -7.10 51.95 0.28
N ALA A 30 -8.40 52.29 0.30
CA ALA A 30 -9.42 51.48 -0.34
C ALA A 30 -9.19 51.49 -1.86
N HIS A 31 -8.63 50.41 -2.39
CA HIS A 31 -8.55 50.22 -3.83
C HIS A 31 -9.95 49.94 -4.39
N PRO A 32 -10.27 50.41 -5.60
CA PRO A 32 -11.51 50.04 -6.26
C PRO A 32 -11.56 48.51 -6.46
N LEU A 33 -12.78 47.95 -6.37
CA LEU A 33 -13.00 46.50 -6.27
C LEU A 33 -12.36 45.72 -7.43
N HIS A 34 -12.38 46.25 -8.66
CA HIS A 34 -11.78 45.58 -9.82
C HIS A 34 -10.28 45.33 -9.63
N ARG A 35 -9.54 46.29 -9.06
CA ARG A 35 -8.11 46.11 -8.76
C ARG A 35 -7.88 45.12 -7.64
N ALA A 36 -8.74 45.11 -6.62
CA ALA A 36 -8.66 44.13 -5.54
C ALA A 36 -8.89 42.70 -6.05
N LEU A 37 -9.67 42.55 -7.12
CA LEU A 37 -9.91 41.28 -7.82
C LEU A 37 -8.84 40.94 -8.87
N GLY A 38 -7.83 41.79 -9.07
CA GLY A 38 -6.72 41.56 -10.00
C GLY A 38 -6.96 42.01 -11.45
N LEU A 39 -8.03 42.79 -11.71
CA LEU A 39 -8.28 43.40 -13.01
C LEU A 39 -7.54 44.74 -13.15
N THR A 40 -7.06 45.04 -14.36
CA THR A 40 -6.56 46.38 -14.69
C THR A 40 -7.70 47.37 -14.90
N ASP A 41 -7.41 48.67 -14.89
CA ASP A 41 -8.41 49.69 -15.21
C ASP A 41 -8.93 49.54 -16.65
N GLU A 42 -8.04 49.19 -17.58
CA GLU A 42 -8.36 48.96 -18.98
C GLU A 42 -9.29 47.75 -19.16
N GLU A 43 -9.06 46.67 -18.41
CA GLU A 43 -9.95 45.51 -18.39
C GLU A 43 -11.33 45.89 -17.83
N ASN A 44 -11.38 46.69 -16.78
CA ASN A 44 -12.64 47.18 -16.20
C ASN A 44 -13.42 48.09 -17.17
N ASP A 45 -12.74 49.00 -17.87
CA ASP A 45 -13.38 49.85 -18.88
C ASP A 45 -13.86 49.02 -20.09
N ARG A 46 -13.13 47.98 -20.46
CA ARG A 46 -13.58 47.04 -21.48
C ARG A 46 -14.82 46.25 -21.05
N ILE A 47 -14.88 45.81 -19.79
CA ILE A 47 -16.06 45.14 -19.22
C ILE A 47 -17.27 46.07 -19.29
N ARG A 48 -17.12 47.33 -18.89
CA ARG A 48 -18.19 48.35 -19.02
C ARG A 48 -18.66 48.51 -20.46
N GLY A 49 -17.71 48.56 -21.40
CA GLY A 49 -18.01 48.62 -22.82
C GLY A 49 -18.79 47.42 -23.33
N LEU A 50 -18.44 46.20 -22.90
CA LEU A 50 -19.14 44.96 -23.28
C LEU A 50 -20.56 44.87 -22.70
N LEU A 51 -20.75 45.35 -21.46
CA LEU A 51 -22.05 45.31 -20.79
C LEU A 51 -22.94 46.51 -21.15
N GLY A 52 -22.37 47.60 -21.67
CA GLY A 52 -23.07 48.86 -21.90
C GLY A 52 -23.46 49.59 -20.61
N ARG A 53 -22.94 49.16 -19.45
CA ARG A 53 -23.20 49.72 -18.10
C ARG A 53 -22.08 49.34 -17.14
N ASP A 54 -22.11 49.90 -15.93
CA ASP A 54 -21.23 49.44 -14.85
C ASP A 54 -21.55 47.98 -14.46
N PRO A 55 -20.52 47.12 -14.30
CA PRO A 55 -20.69 45.78 -13.76
C PRO A 55 -21.07 45.85 -12.27
N ASN A 56 -21.92 44.94 -11.82
CA ASN A 56 -22.10 44.71 -10.39
C ASN A 56 -20.94 43.85 -9.83
N ASP A 57 -20.84 43.76 -8.50
CA ASP A 57 -19.76 43.02 -7.82
C ASP A 57 -19.63 41.56 -8.27
N PHE A 58 -20.76 40.89 -8.53
CA PHE A 58 -20.77 39.50 -9.00
C PHE A 58 -20.25 39.37 -10.43
N GLU A 59 -20.74 40.20 -11.34
CA GLU A 59 -20.27 40.22 -12.74
C GLU A 59 -18.77 40.52 -12.79
N LEU A 60 -18.32 41.48 -11.98
CA LEU A 60 -16.92 41.85 -11.89
C LEU A 60 -16.04 40.68 -11.39
N ALA A 61 -16.52 39.92 -10.40
CA ALA A 61 -15.85 38.72 -9.92
C ALA A 61 -15.83 37.58 -10.95
N VAL A 62 -16.89 37.42 -11.75
CA VAL A 62 -16.90 36.44 -12.85
C VAL A 62 -15.89 36.82 -13.93
N PHE A 63 -15.85 38.10 -14.33
CA PHE A 63 -14.86 38.58 -15.30
C PHE A 63 -13.44 38.43 -14.77
N SER A 64 -13.18 38.69 -13.48
CA SER A 64 -11.83 38.56 -12.93
C SER A 64 -11.29 37.14 -12.99
N VAL A 65 -12.13 36.13 -12.76
CA VAL A 65 -11.73 34.72 -12.88
C VAL A 65 -11.54 34.34 -14.35
N LEU A 66 -12.52 34.64 -15.21
CA LEU A 66 -12.49 34.24 -16.63
C LEU A 66 -11.35 34.92 -17.40
N TRP A 67 -11.00 36.15 -17.06
CA TRP A 67 -9.92 36.92 -17.71
C TRP A 67 -8.59 36.80 -16.95
N SER A 68 -8.49 35.92 -15.96
CA SER A 68 -7.21 35.59 -15.32
C SER A 68 -6.26 34.92 -16.33
N GLU A 69 -4.95 35.00 -16.09
CA GLU A 69 -3.98 34.29 -16.95
C GLU A 69 -4.22 32.77 -16.97
N HIS A 70 -4.68 32.22 -15.85
CA HIS A 70 -4.95 30.79 -15.71
C HIS A 70 -6.06 30.30 -16.64
N CYS A 71 -7.12 31.09 -16.85
CA CYS A 71 -8.23 30.72 -17.72
C CYS A 71 -8.06 31.20 -19.16
N ALA A 72 -7.60 32.44 -19.36
CA ALA A 72 -7.59 33.09 -20.66
C ALA A 72 -6.27 32.95 -21.43
N TYR A 73 -5.17 32.52 -20.79
CA TYR A 73 -3.85 32.39 -21.41
C TYR A 73 -3.42 33.68 -22.13
N LYS A 74 -3.66 34.85 -21.52
CA LYS A 74 -3.57 36.18 -22.17
C LYS A 74 -2.20 36.42 -22.82
N HIS A 75 -1.15 35.95 -22.17
CA HIS A 75 0.22 36.11 -22.67
C HIS A 75 0.66 34.93 -23.54
N SER A 76 0.25 33.72 -23.18
CA SER A 76 0.75 32.49 -23.76
C SER A 76 0.02 32.06 -25.04
N ALA A 77 -1.27 32.37 -25.20
CA ALA A 77 -2.08 31.93 -26.35
C ALA A 77 -1.47 32.35 -27.71
N LEU A 78 -0.90 33.55 -27.80
CA LEU A 78 -0.26 34.04 -29.04
C LEU A 78 0.98 33.25 -29.42
N LEU A 79 1.72 32.72 -28.43
CA LEU A 79 2.90 31.89 -28.65
C LEU A 79 2.49 30.45 -28.99
N LEU A 80 1.51 29.90 -28.27
CA LEU A 80 1.04 28.52 -28.44
C LEU A 80 0.41 28.28 -29.81
N ARG A 81 -0.23 29.30 -30.42
CA ARG A 81 -0.77 29.24 -31.79
C ARG A 81 0.26 28.96 -32.88
N ARG A 82 1.56 29.06 -32.58
CA ARG A 82 2.64 28.77 -33.53
C ARG A 82 2.94 27.28 -33.65
N PHE A 83 2.46 26.45 -32.73
CA PHE A 83 2.68 25.01 -32.79
C PHE A 83 1.86 24.37 -33.92
N PRO A 84 2.43 23.39 -34.64
CA PRO A 84 1.66 22.59 -35.58
C PRO A 84 0.62 21.78 -34.81
N THR A 85 -0.64 21.84 -35.24
CA THR A 85 -1.77 21.17 -34.57
C THR A 85 -2.48 20.16 -35.46
N ASP A 86 -2.15 20.12 -36.75
CA ASP A 86 -2.70 19.19 -37.72
C ASP A 86 -1.73 18.03 -37.99
N GLY A 87 -2.28 16.84 -38.23
CA GLY A 87 -1.52 15.65 -38.60
C GLY A 87 -2.45 14.49 -38.92
N GLY A 88 -1.99 13.54 -39.75
CA GLY A 88 -2.84 12.45 -40.26
C GLY A 88 -3.44 11.53 -39.19
N GLY A 89 -2.84 11.46 -38.00
CA GLY A 89 -3.36 10.70 -36.86
C GLY A 89 -4.07 11.56 -35.80
N VAL A 90 -4.25 12.87 -36.03
CA VAL A 90 -4.93 13.74 -35.06
C VAL A 90 -6.43 13.68 -35.32
N LEU A 91 -7.18 13.12 -34.36
CA LEU A 91 -8.65 13.09 -34.41
C LEU A 91 -9.25 14.34 -33.74
N GLN A 92 -8.60 14.83 -32.68
CA GLN A 92 -8.98 16.06 -31.99
C GLN A 92 -7.73 16.83 -31.55
N GLY A 93 -7.53 18.02 -32.12
CA GLY A 93 -6.48 18.97 -31.73
C GLY A 93 -6.92 19.90 -30.58
N PRO A 94 -6.16 20.99 -30.33
CA PRO A 94 -6.51 21.96 -29.28
C PRO A 94 -7.90 22.58 -29.47
N GLY A 95 -8.65 22.73 -28.38
CA GLY A 95 -9.99 23.33 -28.37
C GLY A 95 -10.96 22.63 -27.43
N GLU A 96 -10.73 21.34 -27.19
CA GLU A 96 -11.53 20.51 -26.29
C GLU A 96 -10.78 20.17 -24.99
N ASN A 97 -11.44 19.43 -24.11
CA ASN A 97 -10.89 19.08 -22.80
C ASN A 97 -9.62 18.23 -22.87
N ALA A 98 -9.40 17.42 -23.91
CA ALA A 98 -8.13 16.71 -24.16
C ALA A 98 -7.89 16.49 -25.67
N GLY A 99 -6.64 16.25 -26.05
CA GLY A 99 -6.27 15.90 -27.42
C GLY A 99 -6.49 14.41 -27.69
N VAL A 100 -6.91 14.06 -28.90
CA VAL A 100 -7.19 12.67 -29.29
C VAL A 100 -6.43 12.31 -30.56
N VAL A 101 -5.77 11.16 -30.55
CA VAL A 101 -5.05 10.61 -31.70
C VAL A 101 -5.55 9.22 -32.06
N ASP A 102 -5.62 8.93 -33.36
CA ASP A 102 -5.84 7.60 -33.90
C ASP A 102 -4.57 6.76 -33.72
N VAL A 103 -4.71 5.57 -33.15
CA VAL A 103 -3.60 4.61 -32.99
C VAL A 103 -3.75 3.39 -33.89
N GLY A 104 -4.74 3.40 -34.80
CA GLY A 104 -5.05 2.32 -35.72
C GLY A 104 -5.93 1.24 -35.10
N GLY A 105 -6.38 0.29 -35.92
CA GLY A 105 -7.21 -0.82 -35.45
C GLY A 105 -8.61 -0.43 -34.96
N GLY A 106 -9.05 0.81 -35.25
CA GLY A 106 -10.31 1.36 -34.74
C GLY A 106 -10.22 1.89 -33.30
N GLU A 107 -9.02 2.05 -32.76
CA GLU A 107 -8.78 2.58 -31.41
C GLU A 107 -8.24 4.01 -31.45
N ALA A 108 -8.57 4.80 -30.43
CA ALA A 108 -8.09 6.17 -30.25
C ALA A 108 -7.60 6.39 -28.82
N VAL A 109 -6.60 7.25 -28.66
CA VAL A 109 -6.04 7.61 -27.35
C VAL A 109 -6.31 9.08 -27.08
N ALA A 110 -7.04 9.37 -25.99
CA ALA A 110 -7.18 10.71 -25.45
C ALA A 110 -6.11 10.95 -24.38
N PHE A 111 -5.41 12.08 -24.45
CA PHE A 111 -4.41 12.46 -23.48
C PHE A 111 -4.35 13.97 -23.29
N LYS A 112 -3.94 14.39 -22.09
CA LYS A 112 -3.68 15.77 -21.73
C LYS A 112 -2.65 15.82 -20.62
N VAL A 113 -2.04 16.98 -20.45
CA VAL A 113 -1.18 17.31 -19.32
C VAL A 113 -1.74 18.54 -18.65
N GLU A 114 -1.87 18.50 -17.32
CA GLU A 114 -2.27 19.62 -16.47
C GLU A 114 -1.19 19.86 -15.41
N SER A 115 -1.16 21.06 -14.83
CA SER A 115 -0.29 21.38 -13.70
C SER A 115 -1.11 21.94 -12.54
N HIS A 116 -0.76 21.55 -11.31
CA HIS A 116 -1.41 22.06 -10.10
C HIS A 116 -0.40 22.66 -9.13
N ASN A 117 0.48 23.51 -9.67
CA ASN A 117 1.69 23.98 -9.00
C ASN A 117 1.39 24.84 -7.77
N HIS A 118 0.59 25.90 -7.92
CA HIS A 118 0.35 26.85 -6.83
C HIS A 118 -0.40 26.21 -5.64
N PRO A 119 -1.48 25.42 -5.85
CA PRO A 119 -2.10 24.69 -4.75
C PRO A 119 -1.14 23.67 -4.12
N SER A 120 -0.34 22.96 -4.93
CA SER A 120 0.63 21.99 -4.41
C SER A 120 1.78 22.64 -3.64
N ALA A 121 2.08 23.92 -3.88
CA ALA A 121 3.07 24.67 -3.09
C ALA A 121 2.50 25.10 -1.72
N VAL A 122 1.18 25.28 -1.62
CA VAL A 122 0.50 25.68 -0.37
C VAL A 122 0.15 24.46 0.47
N GLU A 123 -0.47 23.44 -0.14
CA GLU A 123 -0.76 22.15 0.47
C GLU A 123 -0.49 21.04 -0.56
N PRO A 124 0.66 20.36 -0.47
CA PRO A 124 1.11 19.47 -1.54
C PRO A 124 0.26 18.22 -1.74
N PHE A 125 -0.42 17.72 -0.70
CA PHE A 125 -1.18 16.47 -0.81
C PHE A 125 -2.49 16.68 -1.57
N GLN A 126 -3.32 17.60 -1.09
CA GLN A 126 -4.57 17.98 -1.72
C GLN A 126 -4.30 18.61 -3.07
N GLY A 127 -3.29 19.49 -3.17
CA GLY A 127 -2.88 20.05 -4.46
C GLY A 127 -2.51 18.99 -5.49
N ALA A 128 -1.82 17.92 -5.11
CA ALA A 128 -1.52 16.85 -6.05
C ALA A 128 -2.73 15.93 -6.32
N ALA A 129 -3.52 15.60 -5.30
CA ALA A 129 -4.71 14.76 -5.41
C ALA A 129 -5.80 15.39 -6.30
N THR A 130 -6.08 16.68 -6.13
CA THR A 130 -7.06 17.39 -6.97
C THR A 130 -6.56 17.57 -8.39
N GLY A 131 -5.25 17.64 -8.59
CA GLY A 131 -4.62 17.65 -9.92
C GLY A 131 -4.88 16.33 -10.67
N VAL A 132 -4.73 15.19 -9.99
CA VAL A 132 -5.09 13.88 -10.57
C VAL A 132 -6.58 13.81 -10.89
N GLY A 133 -7.43 14.31 -9.99
CA GLY A 133 -8.88 14.35 -10.26
C GLY A 133 -9.25 15.25 -11.44
N GLY A 134 -8.53 16.37 -11.64
CA GLY A 134 -8.71 17.28 -12.77
C GLY A 134 -8.48 16.60 -14.11
N ILE A 135 -7.26 16.07 -14.28
CA ILE A 135 -6.86 15.45 -15.54
C ILE A 135 -7.70 14.22 -15.91
N LEU A 136 -8.15 13.44 -14.91
CA LEU A 136 -9.04 12.31 -15.15
C LEU A 136 -10.41 12.76 -15.67
N ARG A 137 -10.97 13.86 -15.15
CA ARG A 137 -12.24 14.39 -15.64
C ARG A 137 -12.15 14.87 -17.08
N ASP A 138 -11.03 15.49 -17.45
CA ASP A 138 -10.81 15.95 -18.82
C ASP A 138 -10.81 14.80 -19.83
N VAL A 139 -10.11 13.70 -19.51
CA VAL A 139 -10.09 12.49 -20.36
C VAL A 139 -11.47 11.85 -20.43
N VAL A 140 -12.17 11.74 -19.29
CA VAL A 140 -13.53 11.18 -19.23
C VAL A 140 -14.53 12.03 -20.04
N ALA A 141 -14.39 13.36 -20.02
CA ALA A 141 -15.26 14.27 -20.78
C ALA A 141 -15.13 14.08 -22.30
N MET A 142 -14.00 13.53 -22.78
CA MET A 142 -13.83 13.14 -24.19
C MET A 142 -14.53 11.80 -24.53
N GLY A 143 -15.18 11.15 -23.57
CA GLY A 143 -15.73 9.80 -23.72
C GLY A 143 -14.68 8.69 -23.66
N ALA A 144 -13.42 9.03 -23.33
CA ALA A 144 -12.34 8.09 -23.21
C ALA A 144 -12.24 7.53 -21.79
N ARG A 145 -11.84 6.25 -21.68
CA ARG A 145 -11.60 5.61 -20.40
C ARG A 145 -10.14 5.85 -19.97
N PRO A 146 -9.88 6.41 -18.77
CA PRO A 146 -8.51 6.52 -18.27
C PRO A 146 -7.86 5.15 -18.08
N ILE A 147 -6.65 4.99 -18.60
CA ILE A 147 -5.87 3.73 -18.52
C ILE A 147 -4.48 3.91 -17.90
N ALA A 148 -3.95 5.13 -17.87
CA ALA A 148 -2.63 5.46 -17.31
C ALA A 148 -2.60 6.91 -16.80
N LEU A 149 -1.74 7.15 -15.80
CA LEU A 149 -1.40 8.46 -15.26
C LEU A 149 0.12 8.59 -15.21
N LEU A 150 0.65 9.77 -15.58
CA LEU A 150 2.07 10.07 -15.55
C LEU A 150 2.28 11.38 -14.80
N ASP A 151 3.26 11.41 -13.89
CA ASP A 151 3.54 12.55 -13.03
C ASP A 151 4.86 13.27 -13.38
N GLY A 152 4.76 14.58 -13.63
CA GLY A 152 5.88 15.47 -13.96
C GLY A 152 6.38 16.26 -12.74
N LEU A 153 6.91 15.58 -11.72
CA LEU A 153 7.28 16.22 -10.45
C LEU A 153 8.60 17.01 -10.53
N ARG A 154 8.62 18.25 -10.01
CA ARG A 154 9.81 19.11 -9.92
C ARG A 154 9.84 19.80 -8.55
N PHE A 155 10.78 19.40 -7.70
CA PHE A 155 10.96 19.93 -6.34
C PHE A 155 12.43 20.29 -6.10
N GLY A 156 12.69 21.25 -5.19
CA GLY A 156 14.06 21.60 -4.81
C GLY A 156 14.80 20.47 -4.08
N SER A 157 14.07 19.64 -3.32
CA SER A 157 14.57 18.41 -2.70
C SER A 157 13.43 17.40 -2.52
N ALA A 158 13.78 16.12 -2.34
CA ALA A 158 12.81 15.04 -2.07
C ALA A 158 12.34 15.03 -0.59
N GLY A 159 12.00 16.21 -0.06
CA GLY A 159 11.60 16.43 1.33
C GLY A 159 10.09 16.25 1.58
N TRP A 160 9.58 16.99 2.56
CA TRP A 160 8.18 16.91 3.01
C TRP A 160 7.18 17.18 1.87
N ASP A 161 7.39 18.23 1.08
CA ASP A 161 6.48 18.61 -0.01
C ASP A 161 6.36 17.51 -1.07
N PHE A 162 7.49 16.95 -1.49
CA PHE A 162 7.55 15.84 -2.43
C PHE A 162 6.80 14.62 -1.89
N GLY A 163 7.06 14.24 -0.65
CA GLY A 163 6.40 13.09 -0.01
C GLY A 163 4.88 13.25 0.08
N ARG A 164 4.41 14.47 0.36
CA ARG A 164 2.98 14.82 0.42
C ARG A 164 2.34 14.80 -0.97
N ALA A 165 3.00 15.38 -1.99
CA ALA A 165 2.48 15.37 -3.37
C ALA A 165 2.33 13.95 -3.94
N VAL A 166 3.35 13.10 -3.78
CA VAL A 166 3.27 11.68 -4.17
C VAL A 166 2.14 10.97 -3.40
N GLY A 167 1.98 11.27 -2.11
CA GLY A 167 0.88 10.75 -1.30
C GLY A 167 -0.49 11.15 -1.82
N GLY A 168 -0.64 12.40 -2.29
CA GLY A 168 -1.86 12.91 -2.90
C GLY A 168 -2.21 12.23 -4.22
N ILE A 169 -1.21 12.04 -5.09
CA ILE A 169 -1.37 11.31 -6.36
C ILE A 169 -1.85 9.87 -6.10
N GLY A 170 -1.16 9.17 -5.19
CA GLY A 170 -1.54 7.80 -4.83
C GLY A 170 -2.86 7.71 -4.07
N HIS A 171 -3.27 8.76 -3.34
CA HIS A 171 -4.55 8.80 -2.63
C HIS A 171 -5.76 8.75 -3.57
N TYR A 172 -5.63 9.25 -4.80
CA TYR A 172 -6.66 9.11 -5.82
C TYR A 172 -6.71 7.68 -6.43
N GLY A 173 -5.80 6.78 -6.05
CA GLY A 173 -5.66 5.41 -6.57
C GLY A 173 -6.28 4.30 -5.70
N ASN A 174 -6.76 3.25 -6.37
CA ASN A 174 -7.60 2.12 -5.91
C ASN A 174 -7.10 1.25 -4.73
N CYS A 175 -8.03 0.56 -4.04
CA CYS A 175 -7.75 -0.30 -2.86
C CYS A 175 -8.38 -1.73 -2.93
N LEU A 176 -7.75 -2.68 -2.22
CA LEU A 176 -8.23 -4.02 -1.84
C LEU A 176 -8.69 -4.02 -0.37
N ALA A 177 -9.59 -4.93 0.02
CA ALA A 177 -9.95 -5.12 1.42
C ALA A 177 -8.79 -5.75 2.22
N GLY A 178 -8.72 -5.44 3.51
CA GLY A 178 -7.60 -5.82 4.37
C GLY A 178 -7.53 -7.31 4.69
N ASP A 179 -8.65 -8.02 4.62
CA ASP A 179 -8.77 -9.47 4.87
C ASP A 179 -8.23 -10.34 3.72
N GLU A 180 -7.93 -9.73 2.58
CA GLU A 180 -7.33 -10.42 1.44
C GLU A 180 -5.95 -10.96 1.77
N ARG A 181 -5.70 -12.21 1.37
CA ARG A 181 -4.41 -12.89 1.60
C ARG A 181 -3.45 -12.69 0.45
N VAL A 182 -2.21 -12.39 0.79
CA VAL A 182 -1.10 -12.26 -0.14
C VAL A 182 0.05 -13.20 0.25
N ILE A 183 0.76 -13.68 -0.75
CA ILE A 183 2.02 -14.39 -0.57
C ILE A 183 3.14 -13.36 -0.68
N PHE A 184 4.04 -13.37 0.29
CA PHE A 184 5.15 -12.43 0.35
C PHE A 184 6.46 -13.13 0.69
N ARG A 185 7.57 -12.50 0.30
CA ARG A 185 8.93 -12.95 0.61
C ARG A 185 9.61 -11.92 1.49
N ASN A 186 10.19 -12.40 2.59
CA ASN A 186 10.96 -11.59 3.52
C ASN A 186 12.27 -12.31 3.85
N SER A 187 13.41 -11.66 3.61
CA SER A 187 14.75 -12.22 3.81
C SER A 187 14.91 -13.63 3.19
N GLY A 188 14.39 -13.81 1.98
CA GLY A 188 14.43 -15.10 1.26
C GLY A 188 13.42 -16.15 1.74
N LYS A 189 12.64 -15.90 2.80
CA LYS A 189 11.59 -16.82 3.25
C LYS A 189 10.24 -16.43 2.69
N VAL A 190 9.56 -17.39 2.05
CA VAL A 190 8.20 -17.25 1.55
C VAL A 190 7.20 -17.46 2.68
N ARG A 191 6.21 -16.57 2.78
CA ARG A 191 5.19 -16.53 3.82
C ARG A 191 3.85 -16.09 3.24
N GLU A 192 2.77 -16.31 3.98
CA GLU A 192 1.46 -15.72 3.71
C GLU A 192 1.02 -14.81 4.87
N ALA A 193 0.26 -13.77 4.55
CA ALA A 193 -0.39 -12.90 5.52
C ALA A 193 -1.61 -12.23 4.88
N THR A 194 -2.48 -11.65 5.71
CA THR A 194 -3.51 -10.72 5.20
C THR A 194 -2.86 -9.37 4.84
N ILE A 195 -3.47 -8.62 3.93
CA ILE A 195 -3.02 -7.25 3.61
C ILE A 195 -3.04 -6.38 4.86
N ALA A 196 -4.05 -6.53 5.73
CA ALA A 196 -4.14 -5.82 7.00
C ALA A 196 -2.98 -6.14 7.93
N ASP A 197 -2.69 -7.42 8.19
CA ASP A 197 -1.58 -7.82 9.06
C ASP A 197 -0.24 -7.32 8.52
N LEU A 198 -0.06 -7.40 7.20
CA LEU A 198 1.16 -6.92 6.54
C LEU A 198 1.27 -5.40 6.62
N ALA A 199 0.15 -4.68 6.49
CA ALA A 199 0.10 -3.23 6.67
C ALA A 199 0.40 -2.83 8.11
N GLU A 200 -0.08 -3.56 9.12
CA GLU A 200 0.25 -3.29 10.53
C GLU A 200 1.73 -3.64 10.85
N ASP A 201 2.24 -4.78 10.36
CA ASP A 201 3.63 -5.22 10.59
C ASP A 201 4.67 -4.32 9.89
N ARG A 202 4.34 -3.84 8.68
CA ARG A 202 5.26 -3.07 7.82
C ARG A 202 4.96 -1.59 7.78
N GLY A 203 3.81 -1.17 8.30
CA GLY A 203 3.39 0.22 8.35
C GLY A 203 4.04 1.04 9.47
N PRO A 204 3.64 2.31 9.58
CA PRO A 204 4.02 3.16 10.69
C PRO A 204 3.26 2.74 11.96
N ALA A 205 3.91 2.82 13.12
CA ALA A 205 3.28 2.62 14.42
C ALA A 205 2.42 3.84 14.80
N THR A 206 1.35 4.08 14.04
CA THR A 206 0.39 5.18 14.25
C THR A 206 -0.99 4.62 14.62
N PRO A 207 -1.72 5.27 15.54
CA PRO A 207 -3.13 4.95 15.80
C PRO A 207 -4.06 5.40 14.66
N ASP A 208 -3.56 6.10 13.63
CA ASP A 208 -4.38 6.60 12.54
C ASP A 208 -5.05 5.45 11.76
N ALA A 209 -6.36 5.59 11.55
CA ALA A 209 -7.14 4.62 10.77
C ALA A 209 -6.69 4.57 9.29
N GLU A 210 -6.11 5.66 8.78
CA GLU A 210 -5.68 5.80 7.40
C GLU A 210 -4.30 6.42 7.30
N TRP A 211 -3.42 5.82 6.51
CA TRP A 211 -2.05 6.33 6.31
C TRP A 211 -1.43 5.80 5.01
N THR A 212 -0.37 6.48 4.58
CA THR A 212 0.51 6.00 3.51
C THR A 212 1.95 6.10 3.97
N ALA A 213 2.68 5.01 3.85
CA ALA A 213 4.07 4.94 4.26
C ALA A 213 4.86 4.03 3.33
N ALA A 214 6.18 4.24 3.26
CA ALA A 214 7.07 3.19 2.80
C ALA A 214 7.11 2.08 3.88
N PRO A 215 7.31 0.81 3.50
CA PRO A 215 7.50 -0.25 4.48
C PRO A 215 8.66 0.06 5.43
N ASN A 216 8.44 -0.09 6.73
CA ASN A 216 9.49 0.05 7.75
C ASN A 216 10.63 -0.97 7.57
N ARG A 217 10.33 -2.10 6.91
CA ARG A 217 11.23 -3.19 6.57
C ARG A 217 10.88 -3.67 5.15
N PRO A 218 11.86 -3.81 4.25
CA PRO A 218 11.60 -4.25 2.89
C PRO A 218 11.00 -5.65 2.85
N PHE A 219 10.15 -5.90 1.86
CA PHE A 219 9.59 -7.20 1.54
C PHE A 219 9.11 -7.19 0.09
N GLN A 220 8.86 -8.39 -0.45
CA GLN A 220 8.39 -8.58 -1.81
C GLN A 220 7.05 -9.29 -1.83
N LEU A 221 6.18 -8.98 -2.78
CA LEU A 221 4.94 -9.69 -3.03
C LEU A 221 5.07 -10.60 -4.25
N LEU A 222 4.43 -11.77 -4.16
CA LEU A 222 4.25 -12.62 -5.33
C LEU A 222 3.31 -11.91 -6.31
N SER A 223 3.79 -11.67 -7.52
CA SER A 223 3.08 -10.93 -8.56
C SER A 223 3.22 -11.65 -9.91
N LEU A 224 2.44 -11.20 -10.89
CA LEU A 224 2.52 -11.66 -12.28
C LEU A 224 3.27 -10.60 -13.09
N ASP A 225 4.30 -11.01 -13.82
CA ASP A 225 4.93 -10.13 -14.81
C ASP A 225 3.98 -9.91 -15.99
N PRO A 226 3.58 -8.66 -16.29
CA PRO A 226 2.64 -8.38 -17.38
C PRO A 226 3.20 -8.68 -18.77
N GLU A 227 4.52 -8.75 -18.95
CA GLU A 227 5.14 -9.03 -20.26
C GLU A 227 5.37 -10.52 -20.49
N SER A 228 6.02 -11.20 -19.54
CA SER A 228 6.34 -12.62 -19.66
C SER A 228 5.20 -13.55 -19.24
N HIS A 229 4.23 -13.01 -18.49
CA HIS A 229 3.19 -13.79 -17.78
C HIS A 229 3.74 -14.80 -16.77
N GLU A 230 5.01 -14.65 -16.37
CA GLU A 230 5.64 -15.50 -15.37
C GLU A 230 5.44 -14.94 -13.96
N PRO A 231 5.39 -15.78 -12.92
CA PRO A 231 5.38 -15.33 -11.54
C PRO A 231 6.72 -14.65 -11.19
N ILE A 232 6.64 -13.49 -10.52
CA ILE A 232 7.81 -12.73 -10.06
C ILE A 232 7.66 -12.28 -8.60
N TRP A 233 8.79 -11.95 -7.98
CA TRP A 233 8.83 -11.25 -6.70
C TRP A 233 8.97 -9.75 -6.95
N SER A 234 7.94 -8.98 -6.60
CA SER A 234 7.92 -7.53 -6.79
C SER A 234 8.17 -6.81 -5.47
N ASP A 235 9.12 -5.88 -5.45
CA ASP A 235 9.40 -5.06 -4.27
C ASP A 235 8.23 -4.15 -3.95
N VAL A 236 7.88 -4.06 -2.66
CA VAL A 236 6.86 -3.11 -2.19
C VAL A 236 7.54 -1.83 -1.72
N HIS A 237 7.25 -0.73 -2.40
CA HIS A 237 7.82 0.58 -2.07
C HIS A 237 6.89 1.45 -1.21
N ARG A 238 5.57 1.19 -1.24
CA ARG A 238 4.55 1.95 -0.52
C ARG A 238 3.40 1.05 -0.10
N ILE A 239 2.82 1.34 1.06
CA ILE A 239 1.59 0.73 1.56
C ILE A 239 0.56 1.85 1.77
N PHE A 240 -0.68 1.59 1.38
CA PHE A 240 -1.80 2.51 1.50
C PHE A 240 -2.89 1.84 2.35
N LYS A 241 -3.22 2.44 3.50
CA LYS A 241 -4.35 2.04 4.36
C LYS A 241 -5.40 3.14 4.32
N ARG A 242 -6.63 2.82 3.92
CA ARG A 242 -7.72 3.77 3.64
C ARG A 242 -9.09 3.16 3.94
N SER A 243 -10.08 4.00 4.23
CA SER A 243 -11.48 3.60 4.22
C SER A 243 -12.06 3.77 2.82
N ALA A 244 -12.89 2.83 2.38
CA ALA A 244 -13.64 2.93 1.13
C ALA A 244 -15.13 3.13 1.42
N LYS A 245 -15.80 3.99 0.65
CA LYS A 245 -17.25 4.24 0.80
C LYS A 245 -18.12 3.06 0.36
N GLY A 246 -17.59 2.22 -0.52
CA GLY A 246 -18.26 1.04 -1.04
C GLY A 246 -17.25 0.06 -1.60
N LEU A 247 -17.54 -1.22 -1.43
CA LEU A 247 -16.71 -2.31 -1.92
C LEU A 247 -17.56 -3.24 -2.78
N LEU A 248 -17.00 -3.69 -3.90
CA LEU A 248 -17.52 -4.75 -4.74
C LEU A 248 -16.93 -6.07 -4.26
N ARG A 249 -17.79 -7.08 -4.09
CA ARG A 249 -17.38 -8.45 -3.82
C ARG A 249 -17.48 -9.28 -5.09
N ILE A 250 -16.37 -9.85 -5.52
CA ILE A 250 -16.26 -10.73 -6.68
C ILE A 250 -16.15 -12.18 -6.15
N ARG A 251 -17.01 -13.08 -6.62
CA ARG A 251 -16.94 -14.50 -6.29
C ARG A 251 -16.57 -15.29 -7.55
N ALA A 252 -15.40 -15.93 -7.53
CA ALA A 252 -14.95 -16.81 -8.60
C ALA A 252 -15.62 -18.19 -8.51
N SER A 253 -15.71 -18.90 -9.63
CA SER A 253 -16.27 -20.26 -9.71
C SER A 253 -15.49 -21.29 -8.87
N LEU A 254 -14.21 -21.03 -8.60
CA LEU A 254 -13.36 -21.84 -7.72
C LEU A 254 -13.63 -21.61 -6.23
N GLY A 255 -14.66 -20.82 -5.88
CA GLY A 255 -15.03 -20.54 -4.49
C GLY A 255 -14.21 -19.44 -3.82
N ARG A 256 -13.28 -18.80 -4.54
CA ARG A 256 -12.52 -17.64 -4.04
C ARG A 256 -13.39 -16.38 -4.07
N GLU A 257 -13.40 -15.63 -2.98
CA GLU A 257 -13.97 -14.29 -2.92
C GLU A 257 -12.86 -13.24 -2.91
N LEU A 258 -13.10 -12.10 -3.55
CA LEU A 258 -12.24 -10.94 -3.57
C LEU A 258 -13.08 -9.70 -3.27
N THR A 259 -12.68 -8.86 -2.32
CA THR A 259 -13.37 -7.60 -2.02
C THR A 259 -12.50 -6.40 -2.40
N VAL A 260 -12.99 -5.55 -3.30
CA VAL A 260 -12.25 -4.44 -3.93
C VAL A 260 -13.08 -3.17 -4.03
N THR A 261 -12.41 -2.04 -4.22
CA THR A 261 -13.06 -0.82 -4.72
C THR A 261 -13.59 -1.03 -6.15
N THR A 262 -14.66 -0.32 -6.53
CA THR A 262 -15.35 -0.51 -7.82
C THR A 262 -14.49 -0.17 -9.04
N ASP A 263 -13.51 0.70 -8.85
CA ASP A 263 -12.54 1.19 -9.83
C ASP A 263 -11.21 0.41 -9.79
N HIS A 264 -11.08 -0.58 -8.89
CA HIS A 264 -9.88 -1.40 -8.78
C HIS A 264 -9.53 -2.08 -10.11
N PRO A 265 -8.29 -1.96 -10.60
CA PRO A 265 -7.89 -2.58 -11.85
C PRO A 265 -7.75 -4.09 -11.63
N VAL A 266 -8.56 -4.86 -12.35
CA VAL A 266 -8.54 -6.31 -12.36
C VAL A 266 -8.01 -6.77 -13.71
N VAL A 267 -7.08 -7.72 -13.67
CA VAL A 267 -6.58 -8.38 -14.87
C VAL A 267 -7.54 -9.50 -15.25
N ILE A 268 -7.95 -9.55 -16.51
CA ILE A 268 -8.75 -10.63 -17.08
C ILE A 268 -8.04 -11.25 -18.28
N TRP A 269 -8.37 -12.50 -18.58
CA TRP A 269 -7.95 -13.20 -19.78
C TRP A 269 -9.03 -13.13 -20.86
N GLU A 270 -8.78 -12.33 -21.89
CA GLU A 270 -9.70 -12.06 -22.99
C GLU A 270 -8.96 -12.18 -24.32
N SER A 271 -9.55 -12.89 -25.28
CA SER A 271 -9.02 -13.00 -26.65
C SER A 271 -7.54 -13.41 -26.74
N GLY A 272 -7.08 -14.27 -25.83
CA GLY A 272 -5.71 -14.80 -25.84
C GLY A 272 -4.66 -13.89 -25.22
N ARG A 273 -5.06 -12.81 -24.53
CA ARG A 273 -4.15 -11.87 -23.85
C ARG A 273 -4.68 -11.45 -22.47
N LEU A 274 -3.81 -10.90 -21.64
CA LEU A 274 -4.18 -10.23 -20.41
C LEU A 274 -4.65 -8.80 -20.70
N VAL A 275 -5.77 -8.39 -20.11
CA VAL A 275 -6.36 -7.06 -20.26
C VAL A 275 -6.77 -6.52 -18.89
N HIS A 276 -6.59 -5.22 -18.65
CA HIS A 276 -7.00 -4.57 -17.41
C HIS A 276 -8.40 -3.93 -17.52
N ARG A 277 -9.28 -4.27 -16.58
CA ARG A 277 -10.64 -3.74 -16.47
C ARG A 277 -10.92 -3.24 -15.05
N PRO A 278 -11.78 -2.21 -14.83
CA PRO A 278 -12.18 -1.87 -13.49
C PRO A 278 -13.08 -3.00 -12.97
N ALA A 279 -13.00 -3.28 -11.67
CA ALA A 279 -13.79 -4.32 -11.02
C ALA A 279 -15.30 -4.20 -11.31
N SER A 280 -15.82 -2.97 -11.38
CA SER A 280 -17.22 -2.66 -11.71
C SER A 280 -17.67 -3.11 -13.10
N SER A 281 -16.74 -3.36 -14.03
CA SER A 281 -17.09 -3.81 -15.37
C SER A 281 -17.07 -5.33 -15.54
N LEU A 282 -16.67 -6.09 -14.51
CA LEU A 282 -16.59 -7.54 -14.59
C LEU A 282 -17.99 -8.14 -14.73
N ALA A 283 -18.11 -9.16 -15.57
CA ALA A 283 -19.33 -9.92 -15.77
C ALA A 283 -19.12 -11.40 -15.45
N PRO A 284 -20.18 -12.14 -15.04
CA PRO A 284 -20.11 -13.59 -14.93
C PRO A 284 -19.62 -14.23 -16.23
N GLY A 285 -18.54 -15.02 -16.15
CA GLY A 285 -17.88 -15.63 -17.30
C GLY A 285 -16.51 -15.03 -17.61
N ASP A 286 -16.20 -13.84 -17.10
CA ASP A 286 -14.85 -13.27 -17.18
C ASP A 286 -13.84 -14.18 -16.46
N ARG A 287 -12.67 -14.38 -17.09
CA ARG A 287 -11.63 -15.28 -16.60
C ARG A 287 -10.54 -14.48 -15.91
N LEU A 288 -10.38 -14.70 -14.61
CA LEU A 288 -9.29 -14.12 -13.82
C LEU A 288 -8.06 -15.03 -13.91
N PRO A 289 -6.86 -14.50 -14.22
CA PRO A 289 -5.63 -15.28 -14.20
C PRO A 289 -5.28 -15.68 -12.77
N LEU A 290 -4.66 -16.86 -12.62
CA LEU A 290 -4.17 -17.37 -11.34
C LEU A 290 -2.70 -17.72 -11.48
N ILE A 291 -1.90 -17.27 -10.51
CA ILE A 291 -0.51 -17.69 -10.37
C ILE A 291 -0.52 -19.14 -9.87
N ALA A 292 -0.08 -20.07 -10.72
CA ALA A 292 -0.08 -21.50 -10.43
C ALA A 292 1.24 -22.03 -9.83
N SER A 293 2.30 -21.22 -9.85
CA SER A 293 3.63 -21.57 -9.34
C SER A 293 4.34 -20.37 -8.74
N LEU A 294 5.34 -20.61 -7.90
CA LEU A 294 6.28 -19.59 -7.47
C LEU A 294 7.26 -19.25 -8.61
N PRO A 295 7.98 -18.11 -8.53
CA PRO A 295 8.99 -17.74 -9.52
C PRO A 295 10.06 -18.84 -9.62
N SER A 296 10.63 -19.04 -10.81
CA SER A 296 11.65 -20.09 -11.06
C SER A 296 12.91 -19.99 -10.20
N SER A 297 13.17 -18.82 -9.63
CA SER A 297 14.23 -18.60 -8.63
C SER A 297 13.97 -19.26 -7.27
N GLU A 298 12.72 -19.64 -6.98
CA GLU A 298 12.38 -20.41 -5.79
C GLU A 298 12.64 -21.90 -6.05
N ALA A 299 13.61 -22.46 -5.34
CA ALA A 299 13.85 -23.90 -5.39
C ALA A 299 12.60 -24.62 -4.87
N ALA A 300 12.12 -25.63 -5.62
CA ALA A 300 11.13 -26.55 -5.09
C ALA A 300 11.67 -27.12 -3.78
N ALA A 301 10.95 -26.89 -2.68
CA ALA A 301 11.37 -27.39 -1.38
C ALA A 301 11.54 -28.90 -1.48
N SER A 302 12.77 -29.39 -1.30
CA SER A 302 13.06 -30.83 -1.29
C SER A 302 12.57 -31.50 0.00
N ALA A 303 12.24 -30.68 1.01
CA ALA A 303 11.75 -31.12 2.29
C ALA A 303 10.85 -30.06 2.96
N ILE A 304 9.94 -30.53 3.81
CA ILE A 304 9.16 -29.72 4.74
C ILE A 304 9.94 -29.65 6.05
N ASP A 305 10.39 -28.45 6.43
CA ASP A 305 11.02 -28.19 7.73
C ASP A 305 9.98 -27.68 8.73
N LEU A 306 9.68 -28.50 9.73
CA LEU A 306 8.68 -28.18 10.75
C LEU A 306 9.22 -27.25 11.83
N ILE A 307 10.54 -27.08 11.98
CA ILE A 307 11.13 -26.21 13.00
C ILE A 307 10.71 -24.75 12.78
N ASP A 308 10.63 -24.34 11.52
CA ASP A 308 10.18 -22.99 11.12
C ASP A 308 8.67 -22.75 11.40
N ALA A 309 7.91 -23.80 11.68
CA ALA A 309 6.47 -23.78 11.93
C ALA A 309 6.09 -24.24 13.35
N LEU A 310 7.06 -24.30 14.27
CA LEU A 310 6.81 -24.71 15.66
C LEU A 310 6.05 -23.64 16.44
N ASP A 311 4.94 -24.05 17.05
CA ASP A 311 4.26 -23.32 18.11
C ASP A 311 4.58 -23.94 19.48
N GLU A 312 4.51 -23.14 20.55
CA GLU A 312 4.56 -23.62 21.94
C GLU A 312 3.30 -24.47 22.25
N PRO A 313 3.40 -25.64 22.92
CA PRO A 313 4.54 -26.18 23.66
C PRO A 313 5.22 -27.38 22.94
N SER A 314 6.04 -27.08 21.93
CA SER A 314 6.80 -28.10 21.20
C SER A 314 8.20 -28.34 21.81
N ILE A 315 8.67 -29.58 21.76
CA ILE A 315 9.99 -30.02 22.25
C ILE A 315 10.82 -30.57 21.09
N VAL A 316 12.05 -30.10 20.99
CA VAL A 316 13.06 -30.57 20.04
C VAL A 316 13.93 -31.63 20.73
N GLN A 317 14.01 -32.81 20.12
CA GLN A 317 14.88 -33.90 20.57
C GLN A 317 16.14 -33.95 19.71
N LEU A 318 17.28 -34.05 20.39
CA LEU A 318 18.61 -34.10 19.81
C LEU A 318 19.05 -35.56 19.59
N PRO A 319 19.98 -35.82 18.65
CA PRO A 319 20.49 -37.16 18.37
C PRO A 319 21.08 -37.85 19.60
N ALA A 320 21.02 -39.18 19.65
CA ALA A 320 21.51 -39.93 20.80
C ALA A 320 23.02 -39.74 21.07
N ASN A 321 23.80 -39.48 20.03
CA ASN A 321 25.23 -39.20 20.09
C ASN A 321 25.57 -37.73 20.39
N TRP A 322 24.58 -36.84 20.50
CA TRP A 322 24.82 -35.44 20.80
C TRP A 322 25.16 -35.21 22.28
N SER A 323 26.09 -34.29 22.53
CA SER A 323 26.47 -33.82 23.86
C SER A 323 26.68 -32.30 23.87
N PRO A 324 26.23 -31.58 24.91
CA PRO A 324 26.32 -30.13 24.95
C PRO A 324 27.76 -29.63 25.13
N SER A 325 28.18 -28.72 24.25
CA SER A 325 29.44 -27.97 24.37
C SER A 325 29.41 -26.99 25.56
N ASN A 326 30.57 -26.44 25.92
CA ASN A 326 30.65 -25.40 26.95
C ASN A 326 29.88 -24.12 26.54
N ASP A 327 29.86 -23.79 25.25
CA ASP A 327 29.12 -22.63 24.74
C ASP A 327 27.61 -22.83 24.86
N VAL A 328 27.11 -24.01 24.51
CA VAL A 328 25.70 -24.39 24.71
C VAL A 328 25.32 -24.31 26.19
N ARG A 329 26.16 -24.84 27.08
CA ARG A 329 25.92 -24.77 28.54
C ARG A 329 25.87 -23.33 29.04
N THR A 330 26.77 -22.49 28.55
CA THR A 330 26.83 -21.06 28.91
C THR A 330 25.61 -20.30 28.42
N ALA A 331 25.19 -20.51 27.18
CA ALA A 331 23.99 -19.89 26.62
C ALA A 331 22.72 -20.33 27.36
N LEU A 332 22.61 -21.62 27.70
CA LEU A 332 21.47 -22.13 28.47
C LEU A 332 21.38 -21.55 29.89
N ILE A 333 22.48 -21.12 30.52
CA ILE A 333 22.42 -20.44 31.82
C ILE A 333 21.65 -19.11 31.70
N GLN A 334 21.83 -18.38 30.60
CA GLN A 334 21.15 -17.11 30.35
C GLN A 334 19.66 -17.32 30.07
N LEU A 335 19.34 -18.34 29.27
CA LEU A 335 17.96 -18.64 28.87
C LEU A 335 17.15 -19.33 29.98
N MET A 336 17.78 -20.22 30.74
CA MET A 336 17.15 -21.05 31.75
C MET A 336 17.93 -20.95 33.07
N PRO A 337 17.66 -19.94 33.93
CA PRO A 337 18.48 -19.68 35.12
C PRO A 337 18.48 -20.80 36.16
N ARG A 338 17.43 -21.63 36.20
CA ARG A 338 17.34 -22.75 37.15
C ARG A 338 18.16 -23.96 36.69
N ALA A 339 19.06 -24.42 37.57
CA ALA A 339 19.98 -25.53 37.27
C ALA A 339 19.28 -26.89 37.09
N ASP A 340 18.21 -27.15 37.85
CA ASP A 340 17.38 -28.35 37.75
C ASP A 340 16.72 -28.46 36.38
N ALA A 341 16.17 -27.36 35.87
CA ALA A 341 15.55 -27.30 34.56
C ALA A 341 16.56 -27.56 33.44
N ARG A 342 17.74 -26.93 33.47
CA ARG A 342 18.82 -27.21 32.49
C ARG A 342 19.25 -28.66 32.53
N HIS A 343 19.44 -29.22 33.73
CA HIS A 343 19.85 -30.61 33.90
C HIS A 343 18.80 -31.58 33.37
N TYR A 344 17.51 -31.32 33.63
CA TYR A 344 16.39 -32.11 33.10
C TYR A 344 16.42 -32.21 31.57
N TRP A 345 16.54 -31.07 30.88
CA TRP A 345 16.54 -30.99 29.43
C TRP A 345 17.79 -31.62 28.81
N LEU A 346 18.97 -31.29 29.33
CA LEU A 346 20.23 -31.82 28.82
C LEU A 346 20.35 -33.34 28.99
N ASN A 347 19.92 -33.90 30.13
CA ASN A 347 19.96 -35.36 30.35
C ASN A 347 19.05 -36.12 29.39
N ARG A 348 17.91 -35.51 29.03
CA ARG A 348 16.96 -36.09 28.08
C ARG A 348 17.38 -35.88 26.63
N ARG A 349 18.39 -35.04 26.38
CA ARG A 349 18.75 -34.54 25.04
C ARG A 349 17.55 -33.89 24.36
N GLU A 350 16.81 -33.11 25.13
CA GLU A 350 15.60 -32.43 24.69
C GLU A 350 15.70 -30.95 25.05
N LEU A 351 15.13 -30.07 24.24
CA LEU A 351 15.01 -28.65 24.53
C LEU A 351 13.59 -28.17 24.18
N PRO A 352 13.00 -27.25 24.97
CA PRO A 352 11.84 -26.51 24.53
C PRO A 352 12.12 -25.78 23.21
N ALA A 353 11.11 -25.65 22.34
CA ALA A 353 11.25 -24.99 21.03
C ALA A 353 11.86 -23.59 21.16
N TRP A 354 11.36 -22.74 22.06
CA TRP A 354 11.93 -21.41 22.30
C TRP A 354 13.41 -21.43 22.66
N ALA A 355 13.84 -22.40 23.47
CA ALA A 355 15.23 -22.49 23.92
C ALA A 355 16.13 -23.00 22.80
N PHE A 356 15.66 -24.00 22.04
CA PHE A 356 16.36 -24.52 20.86
C PHE A 356 16.58 -23.40 19.83
N THR A 357 15.53 -22.68 19.44
CA THR A 357 15.61 -21.61 18.42
C THR A 357 16.57 -20.50 18.84
N ALA A 358 16.69 -20.21 20.13
CA ALA A 358 17.61 -19.19 20.64
C ALA A 358 19.10 -19.58 20.58
N ILE A 359 19.42 -20.88 20.51
CA ILE A 359 20.81 -21.39 20.54
C ILE A 359 21.10 -22.38 19.41
N GLU A 360 20.26 -22.44 18.38
CA GLU A 360 20.34 -23.43 17.31
C GLU A 360 21.73 -23.46 16.66
N ASP A 361 22.30 -22.29 16.40
CA ASP A 361 23.64 -22.14 15.82
C ASP A 361 24.74 -22.77 16.69
N LEU A 362 24.57 -22.76 18.03
CA LEU A 362 25.52 -23.36 18.97
C LEU A 362 25.34 -24.88 19.10
N ILE A 363 24.14 -25.40 18.83
CA ILE A 363 23.85 -26.83 18.89
C ILE A 363 24.55 -27.57 17.75
N ALA A 364 24.66 -26.93 16.58
CA ALA A 364 25.37 -27.41 15.40
C ALA A 364 24.94 -28.82 14.94
N VAL A 365 23.65 -29.14 15.08
CA VAL A 365 23.04 -30.37 14.59
C VAL A 365 22.19 -30.05 13.36
N PRO A 366 22.37 -30.76 12.22
CA PRO A 366 21.52 -30.61 11.05
C PRO A 366 20.04 -30.85 11.40
N ARG A 367 19.13 -29.97 10.94
CA ARG A 367 17.70 -30.05 11.26
C ARG A 367 17.05 -31.39 10.87
N ASN A 368 17.55 -32.06 9.84
CA ASN A 368 17.06 -33.37 9.40
C ASN A 368 17.40 -34.53 10.36
N GLU A 369 18.32 -34.33 11.32
CA GLU A 369 18.63 -35.30 12.38
C GLU A 369 17.79 -35.06 13.64
N LEU A 370 17.05 -33.95 13.70
CA LEU A 370 16.23 -33.57 14.85
C LEU A 370 14.87 -34.27 14.80
N ARG A 371 14.27 -34.41 15.98
CA ARG A 371 12.88 -34.87 16.12
C ARG A 371 12.06 -33.89 16.93
N LEU A 372 10.77 -33.82 16.67
CA LEU A 372 9.83 -32.96 17.36
C LEU A 372 8.81 -33.80 18.13
N ARG A 373 8.41 -33.34 19.31
CA ARG A 373 7.29 -33.93 20.05
C ARG A 373 6.56 -32.85 20.84
N LEU A 374 5.27 -33.05 21.09
CA LEU A 374 4.52 -32.21 22.03
C LEU A 374 4.89 -32.52 23.48
N GLU A 375 4.59 -31.61 24.39
CA GLU A 375 4.60 -31.87 25.83
C GLU A 375 3.61 -32.99 26.23
N GLY A 376 4.01 -33.81 27.21
CA GLY A 376 3.18 -34.87 27.77
C GLY A 376 3.73 -36.30 27.60
N PRO A 377 3.31 -37.23 28.47
CA PRO A 377 3.92 -38.57 28.59
C PRO A 377 3.59 -39.54 27.45
N ARG A 378 2.61 -39.23 26.58
CA ARG A 378 2.20 -40.08 25.44
C ARG A 378 2.50 -39.47 24.07
N SER A 379 3.34 -38.45 24.05
CA SER A 379 3.70 -37.73 22.82
C SER A 379 4.64 -38.57 21.96
N THR A 380 4.24 -38.85 20.72
CA THR A 380 5.10 -39.55 19.75
C THR A 380 5.99 -38.53 19.06
N SER A 381 7.28 -38.84 18.94
CA SER A 381 8.20 -37.96 18.23
C SER A 381 8.23 -38.22 16.74
N ILE A 382 8.41 -37.14 15.98
CA ILE A 382 8.34 -37.11 14.53
C ILE A 382 9.64 -36.49 13.99
N PRO A 383 10.13 -36.83 12.81
CA PRO A 383 11.23 -36.10 12.17
C PRO A 383 10.95 -34.59 12.14
N ALA A 384 11.95 -33.76 12.40
CA ALA A 384 11.80 -32.31 12.28
C ALA A 384 11.72 -31.87 10.80
N VAL A 385 12.34 -32.62 9.90
CA VAL A 385 12.35 -32.36 8.46
C VAL A 385 11.84 -33.60 7.73
N PHE A 386 10.87 -33.43 6.83
CA PHE A 386 10.30 -34.51 6.01
C PHE A 386 10.60 -34.33 4.54
N PRO A 387 11.04 -35.36 3.80
CA PRO A 387 11.25 -35.23 2.37
C PRO A 387 9.94 -34.94 1.64
N TRP A 388 9.96 -33.94 0.76
CA TRP A 388 8.88 -33.66 -0.16
C TRP A 388 9.00 -34.61 -1.35
N THR A 389 8.16 -35.63 -1.38
CA THR A 389 8.16 -36.64 -2.46
C THR A 389 6.84 -36.62 -3.23
N PRO A 390 6.79 -37.14 -4.47
CA PRO A 390 5.52 -37.32 -5.18
C PRO A 390 4.49 -38.18 -4.43
N ALA A 391 4.94 -39.07 -3.53
CA ALA A 391 4.02 -39.83 -2.67
C ALA A 391 3.44 -38.95 -1.55
N THR A 392 4.28 -38.14 -0.90
CA THR A 392 3.87 -37.15 0.10
C THR A 392 2.88 -36.15 -0.49
N ALA A 393 3.18 -35.60 -1.69
CA ALA A 393 2.30 -34.67 -2.40
C ALA A 393 0.96 -35.32 -2.79
N ARG A 394 0.96 -36.58 -3.24
CA ARG A 394 -0.27 -37.33 -3.54
C ARG A 394 -1.13 -37.57 -2.31
N LEU A 395 -0.51 -37.91 -1.17
CA LEU A 395 -1.23 -38.10 0.09
C LEU A 395 -1.91 -36.79 0.53
N ILE A 396 -1.17 -35.68 0.49
CA ILE A 396 -1.69 -34.33 0.79
C ILE A 396 -2.85 -34.00 -0.15
N GLY A 397 -2.66 -34.21 -1.46
CA GLY A 397 -3.69 -33.97 -2.47
C GLY A 397 -4.96 -34.77 -2.24
N TYR A 398 -4.84 -36.06 -1.91
CA TYR A 398 -5.97 -36.93 -1.55
C TYR A 398 -6.72 -36.39 -0.32
N TYR A 399 -6.01 -36.03 0.74
CA TYR A 399 -6.61 -35.49 1.96
C TYR A 399 -7.35 -34.16 1.72
N LEU A 400 -6.78 -33.29 0.88
CA LEU A 400 -7.42 -32.03 0.51
C LEU A 400 -8.67 -32.28 -0.37
N SER A 401 -8.64 -33.28 -1.26
CA SER A 401 -9.80 -33.61 -2.11
C SER A 401 -10.97 -34.24 -1.33
N GLU A 402 -10.69 -34.92 -0.22
CA GLU A 402 -11.71 -35.49 0.67
C GLU A 402 -12.38 -34.43 1.56
N GLY A 403 -12.05 -33.14 1.40
CA GLY A 403 -12.74 -32.05 2.09
C GLY A 403 -12.48 -32.01 3.60
N CYS A 404 -11.29 -32.44 4.04
CA CYS A 404 -10.83 -32.31 5.43
C CYS A 404 -10.53 -30.83 5.79
N CYS A 405 -11.57 -30.01 5.77
CA CYS A 405 -11.60 -28.65 6.26
C CYS A 405 -12.13 -28.59 7.70
N SER A 406 -11.70 -27.60 8.47
CA SER A 406 -12.30 -27.27 9.76
C SER A 406 -13.81 -27.03 9.62
N ARG A 407 -14.59 -27.18 10.71
CA ARG A 407 -16.06 -27.03 10.71
C ARG A 407 -16.59 -25.69 10.16
N ASN A 408 -15.75 -24.65 10.14
CA ASN A 408 -16.05 -23.33 9.60
C ASN A 408 -15.62 -23.14 8.13
N GLY A 409 -15.11 -24.19 7.46
CA GLY A 409 -14.71 -24.17 6.04
C GLY A 409 -13.48 -23.31 5.72
N SER A 410 -12.87 -22.67 6.72
CA SER A 410 -11.84 -21.66 6.53
C SER A 410 -10.41 -22.16 6.70
N THR A 411 -10.20 -23.39 7.20
CA THR A 411 -8.87 -23.89 7.54
C THR A 411 -8.70 -25.33 7.09
N TYR A 412 -7.81 -25.56 6.14
CA TYR A 412 -7.35 -26.89 5.76
C TYR A 412 -6.27 -27.32 6.77
N LYS A 413 -6.62 -28.18 7.72
CA LYS A 413 -5.65 -28.68 8.71
C LYS A 413 -5.33 -30.14 8.40
N ILE A 414 -4.12 -30.38 7.91
CA ILE A 414 -3.60 -31.75 7.79
C ILE A 414 -2.95 -32.09 9.13
N VAL A 415 -3.58 -32.96 9.90
CA VAL A 415 -3.04 -33.46 11.17
C VAL A 415 -2.25 -34.72 10.89
N TRP A 416 -0.93 -34.62 11.00
CA TRP A 416 -0.05 -35.77 10.89
C TRP A 416 0.03 -36.48 12.23
N THR A 417 -0.58 -37.66 12.33
CA THR A 417 -0.45 -38.52 13.51
C THR A 417 0.48 -39.66 13.16
N PHE A 418 1.72 -39.61 13.64
CA PHE A 418 2.70 -40.68 13.40
C PHE A 418 2.59 -41.72 14.51
N GLY A 419 2.25 -42.95 14.15
CA GLY A 419 2.32 -44.11 15.04
C GLY A 419 3.69 -44.77 14.99
N ARG A 420 4.03 -45.56 16.00
CA ARG A 420 5.16 -46.49 15.89
C ARG A 420 4.80 -47.53 14.82
N SER A 421 5.62 -47.65 13.78
CA SER A 421 5.64 -48.87 12.97
C SER A 421 6.00 -50.02 13.90
N GLY A 422 5.10 -51.01 13.99
CA GLY A 422 5.33 -52.24 14.74
C GLY A 422 6.47 -53.05 14.17
#